data_AF-A0A5N5NCS0-F1
#
_entry.id   AF-A0A5N5NCS0-F1
#
_cell.length_a   1.000
_cell.length_b   1.000
_cell.length_c   1.000
_cell.angle_alpha   90.00
_cell.angle_beta   90.00
_cell.angle_gamma   90.00
#
_symmetry.space_group_name_H-M   'P 1'
#
loop_
_entity.id
_entity.type
_entity.pdbx_description
1 polymer ?
#
loop_
_entity_poly.entity_id
_entity_poly.type
_entity_poly.pdbx_seq_one_letter_code
_entity_poly.pdbx_strand_id
1 'polypeptide(L)'
;MVSDEFSGMISTIRDQTSWNKTGFQFKMQRNGYCSKIPFAFLIVFSVLLMLLIVHQRSKTFEVNGGDAKINVLAGGGAAQTETPEVADSGNVSSQQVLDELFAPGHDKGSCLSRYESVVYRKPSSHKPSPCLLSKLRKYESLHKLCGPYTESYNKTLEQLKSGRNVSTTDCNYVVYTPLSGLGNRMLTIASAFLYALLTNRVLLVEFGSEIAGLFCEPFQQTTWLLPMDFPLRNQFDNFSQELSKLFPDEETVFHHLGRYLFQPSNEAWGLITRFYRAYLSKADERIGIQVRVFDTKVTPFQTVVDQILSCTIKEKLLPDVLETRSSATSLSKNQSLKAVLVTSLYSKYYEHLKGVYWTKPTVSGEVIGVYQPSHEEHELYGNNMHSMKAWTEIYLLSMSNALITSSCSTFGYVAQSLGGLKPWILYRPLNGTAPDPPCVRAMSMEPCFHFPPSHGCKAEVNVGHVKHCEDVEWGLKLVKDH
;
A
#
# COMPACT_ATOMS: atom_id res chain seq x y z
N MET A 1 16.92 -19.14 51.42
CA MET A 1 15.57 -18.52 51.50
C MET A 1 15.50 -17.52 50.36
N VAL A 2 15.05 -17.85 49.15
CA VAL A 2 13.85 -18.58 48.74
C VAL A 2 14.20 -19.47 47.54
N SER A 3 14.32 -20.77 47.80
CA SER A 3 13.98 -21.86 46.90
C SER A 3 12.69 -22.40 47.52
N ASP A 4 11.59 -22.47 46.75
CA ASP A 4 10.45 -23.40 46.94
C ASP A 4 9.09 -22.87 46.45
N GLU A 5 8.99 -21.68 45.83
CA GLU A 5 7.71 -21.21 45.26
C GLU A 5 7.54 -21.40 43.74
N PHE A 6 8.53 -21.96 43.02
CA PHE A 6 8.42 -22.21 41.57
C PHE A 6 8.23 -23.68 41.17
N SER A 7 8.19 -24.62 42.12
CA SER A 7 7.96 -26.06 41.84
C SER A 7 6.49 -26.51 42.05
N GLY A 8 5.63 -25.66 42.62
CA GLY A 8 4.23 -25.98 42.93
C GLY A 8 3.20 -25.71 41.82
N MET A 9 3.57 -25.00 40.74
CA MET A 9 2.62 -24.64 39.66
C MET A 9 2.73 -25.50 38.39
N ILE A 10 3.76 -26.35 38.27
CA ILE A 10 3.94 -27.26 37.13
C ILE A 10 3.33 -28.66 37.40
N SER A 11 2.97 -28.99 38.64
CA SER A 11 2.36 -30.29 39.00
C SER A 11 0.83 -30.29 39.08
N THR A 12 0.16 -29.15 38.81
CA THR A 12 -1.32 -29.05 38.86
C THR A 12 -1.98 -28.92 37.47
N ILE A 13 -1.22 -29.09 36.37
CA ILE A 13 -1.73 -29.18 34.99
C ILE A 13 -1.31 -30.52 34.36
N ARG A 14 -1.51 -31.61 35.10
CA ARG A 14 -1.42 -32.97 34.53
C ARG A 14 -2.59 -33.89 34.95
N ASP A 15 -3.57 -33.40 35.71
CA ASP A 15 -4.60 -34.30 36.27
C ASP A 15 -6.04 -33.78 36.23
N GLN A 16 -6.43 -33.03 35.18
CA GLN A 16 -7.84 -32.78 34.87
C GLN A 16 -8.15 -32.71 33.37
N THR A 17 -8.18 -33.86 32.69
CA THR A 17 -9.02 -34.09 31.49
C THR A 17 -9.45 -35.56 31.40
N SER A 18 -10.12 -36.04 32.44
CA SER A 18 -10.98 -37.22 32.40
C SER A 18 -12.42 -36.74 32.63
N TRP A 19 -13.13 -36.36 31.57
CA TRP A 19 -14.59 -36.18 31.64
C TRP A 19 -15.27 -36.75 30.38
N ASN A 20 -15.78 -37.96 30.60
CA ASN A 20 -17.03 -38.55 30.13
C ASN A 20 -17.74 -38.03 28.87
N LYS A 21 -17.96 -38.99 27.97
CA LYS A 21 -19.08 -39.07 27.04
C LYS A 21 -20.41 -38.82 27.75
N THR A 22 -21.15 -37.78 27.35
CA THR A 22 -22.60 -37.81 27.10
C THR A 22 -23.07 -36.47 26.51
N GLY A 23 -23.62 -36.52 25.29
CA GLY A 23 -24.73 -35.67 24.86
C GLY A 23 -24.45 -34.24 24.41
N PHE A 24 -24.21 -34.05 23.11
CA PHE A 24 -24.89 -32.98 22.36
C PHE A 24 -25.42 -33.55 21.05
N GLN A 25 -26.74 -33.69 21.00
CA GLN A 25 -27.50 -33.98 19.79
C GLN A 25 -27.56 -32.70 18.94
N PHE A 26 -27.05 -32.77 17.71
CA PHE A 26 -27.60 -31.98 16.63
C PHE A 26 -28.27 -32.95 15.64
N LYS A 27 -29.60 -32.85 15.59
CA LYS A 27 -30.47 -33.63 14.72
C LYS A 27 -30.50 -32.94 13.37
N MET A 28 -29.93 -33.56 12.34
CA MET A 28 -30.20 -33.20 10.95
C MET A 28 -30.74 -34.43 10.24
N GLN A 29 -32.03 -34.40 9.95
CA GLN A 29 -32.76 -35.45 9.24
C GLN A 29 -32.87 -35.04 7.77
N ARG A 30 -32.15 -35.74 6.87
CA ARG A 30 -32.50 -35.81 5.45
C ARG A 30 -32.00 -37.12 4.82
N ASN A 31 -32.97 -37.98 4.57
CA ASN A 31 -33.07 -39.15 3.68
C ASN A 31 -31.82 -39.95 3.31
N GLY A 32 -31.93 -41.25 3.59
CA GLY A 32 -30.88 -42.26 3.48
C GLY A 32 -30.31 -42.45 2.08
N TYR A 33 -28.98 -42.58 2.04
CA TYR A 33 -28.23 -43.74 1.54
C TYR A 33 -26.80 -43.59 2.09
N CYS A 34 -26.40 -44.45 3.02
CA CYS A 34 -25.08 -44.41 3.64
C CYS A 34 -24.19 -45.48 2.99
N SER A 35 -23.39 -45.09 1.99
CA SER A 35 -22.21 -45.87 1.61
C SER A 35 -21.04 -45.39 2.45
N LYS A 36 -20.53 -46.25 3.34
CA LYS A 36 -19.35 -45.97 4.15
C LYS A 36 -18.12 -46.03 3.26
N ILE A 37 -17.74 -44.92 2.66
CA ILE A 37 -16.38 -44.78 2.13
C ILE A 37 -15.49 -44.40 3.32
N PRO A 38 -14.51 -45.22 3.70
CA PRO A 38 -13.59 -44.87 4.79
C PRO A 38 -12.89 -43.56 4.43
N PHE A 39 -12.76 -42.62 5.37
CA PHE A 39 -12.07 -41.35 5.16
C PHE A 39 -10.65 -41.52 4.54
N ALA A 40 -10.02 -42.68 4.79
CA ALA A 40 -8.77 -43.09 4.17
C ALA A 40 -8.83 -43.17 2.62
N PHE A 41 -9.97 -43.56 2.03
CA PHE A 41 -10.14 -43.63 0.57
C PHE A 41 -10.18 -42.25 -0.09
N LEU A 42 -10.75 -41.24 0.58
CA LEU A 42 -10.77 -39.86 0.06
C LEU A 42 -9.35 -39.25 0.07
N ILE A 43 -8.56 -39.55 1.10
CA ILE A 43 -7.17 -39.10 1.19
C ILE A 43 -6.32 -39.80 0.12
N VAL A 44 -6.42 -41.12 -0.01
CA VAL A 44 -5.68 -41.87 -1.04
C VAL A 44 -6.06 -41.42 -2.45
N PHE A 45 -7.35 -41.16 -2.71
CA PHE A 45 -7.80 -40.65 -4.01
C PHE A 45 -7.27 -39.24 -4.29
N SER A 46 -7.25 -38.35 -3.29
CA SER A 46 -6.69 -37.00 -3.45
C SER A 46 -5.18 -37.01 -3.73
N VAL A 47 -4.42 -37.93 -3.11
CA VAL A 47 -2.98 -38.08 -3.35
C VAL A 47 -2.72 -38.70 -4.74
N LEU A 48 -3.49 -39.70 -5.16
CA LEU A 48 -3.41 -40.28 -6.51
C LEU A 48 -3.75 -39.27 -7.60
N LEU A 49 -4.75 -38.40 -7.38
CA LEU A 49 -5.12 -37.34 -8.31
C LEU A 49 -3.99 -36.32 -8.45
N MET A 50 -3.34 -35.92 -7.36
CA MET A 50 -2.19 -35.03 -7.38
C MET A 50 -0.99 -35.65 -8.10
N LEU A 51 -0.72 -36.93 -7.89
CA LEU A 51 0.35 -37.66 -8.59
C LEU A 51 0.06 -37.78 -10.10
N LEU A 52 -1.20 -37.98 -10.50
CA LEU A 52 -1.60 -38.00 -11.91
C LEU A 52 -1.46 -36.63 -12.58
N ILE A 53 -1.79 -35.54 -11.89
CA ILE A 53 -1.60 -34.16 -12.38
C ILE A 53 -0.11 -33.85 -12.55
N VAL A 54 0.74 -34.27 -11.61
CA VAL A 54 2.20 -34.11 -11.70
C VAL A 54 2.78 -34.96 -12.84
N HIS A 55 2.30 -36.19 -13.04
CA HIS A 55 2.74 -37.05 -14.13
C HIS A 55 2.29 -36.53 -15.51
N GLN A 56 1.09 -35.94 -15.62
CA GLN A 56 0.64 -35.29 -16.85
C GLN A 56 1.44 -34.03 -17.17
N ARG A 57 1.85 -33.24 -16.18
CA ARG A 57 2.75 -32.08 -16.39
C ARG A 57 4.16 -32.48 -16.82
N SER A 58 4.64 -33.66 -16.44
CA SER A 58 5.97 -34.14 -16.83
C SER A 58 6.05 -34.61 -18.29
N LYS A 59 4.92 -34.82 -18.99
CA LYS A 59 4.89 -35.34 -20.37
C LYS A 59 4.53 -34.29 -21.44
N THR A 60 4.41 -33.02 -21.09
CA THR A 60 4.08 -31.93 -22.04
C THR A 60 5.09 -30.78 -22.00
N PHE A 61 6.39 -31.12 -22.13
CA PHE A 61 7.41 -30.12 -22.43
C PHE A 61 8.58 -30.74 -23.22
N GLU A 62 8.34 -31.08 -24.49
CA GLU A 62 9.38 -31.10 -25.52
C GLU A 62 8.98 -30.07 -26.58
N VAL A 63 9.69 -28.95 -26.64
CA VAL A 63 9.65 -28.02 -27.77
C VAL A 63 11.07 -27.89 -28.30
N ASN A 64 11.21 -28.31 -29.55
CA ASN A 64 12.43 -28.32 -30.36
C ASN A 64 13.10 -26.95 -30.42
N GLY A 65 14.43 -26.98 -30.28
CA GLY A 65 15.32 -25.87 -30.60
C GLY A 65 15.34 -25.55 -32.08
N GLY A 66 15.31 -24.26 -32.39
CA GLY A 66 15.54 -23.70 -33.71
C GLY A 66 16.23 -22.35 -33.57
N ASP A 67 17.49 -22.30 -34.00
CA ASP A 67 18.36 -21.13 -33.97
C ASP A 67 17.80 -19.97 -34.80
N ALA A 68 17.71 -18.77 -34.20
CA ALA A 68 17.54 -17.52 -34.94
C ALA A 68 18.69 -16.57 -34.56
N LYS A 69 19.71 -16.53 -35.44
CA LYS A 69 20.76 -15.49 -35.45
C LYS A 69 20.13 -14.14 -35.80
N ILE A 70 20.35 -13.13 -34.97
CA ILE A 70 20.09 -11.72 -35.30
C ILE A 70 21.43 -11.01 -35.42
N ASN A 71 21.71 -10.51 -36.63
CA ASN A 71 22.89 -9.72 -36.95
C ASN A 71 22.75 -8.30 -36.39
N VAL A 72 23.75 -7.88 -35.63
CA VAL A 72 23.96 -6.49 -35.18
C VAL A 72 24.59 -5.71 -36.34
N LEU A 73 23.85 -4.75 -36.90
CA LEU A 73 24.41 -3.70 -37.74
C LEU A 73 24.52 -2.42 -36.92
N ALA A 74 25.77 -2.08 -36.59
CA ALA A 74 26.15 -0.78 -36.05
C ALA A 74 25.99 0.29 -37.13
N GLY A 75 25.34 1.39 -36.78
CA GLY A 75 25.24 2.59 -37.60
C GLY A 75 25.19 3.81 -36.70
N GLY A 76 26.36 4.42 -36.50
CA GLY A 76 26.51 5.68 -35.78
C GLY A 76 26.06 6.87 -36.63
N GLY A 77 25.50 7.87 -35.98
CA GLY A 77 25.13 9.15 -36.59
C GLY A 77 24.67 10.12 -35.49
N ALA A 78 25.59 10.97 -35.05
CA ALA A 78 25.31 12.04 -34.11
C ALA A 78 24.45 13.13 -34.79
N ALA A 79 23.37 13.54 -34.14
CA ALA A 79 22.66 14.78 -34.45
C ALA A 79 22.36 15.50 -33.14
N GLN A 80 22.96 16.68 -33.00
CA GLN A 80 22.70 17.65 -31.94
C GLN A 80 21.24 18.10 -32.03
N THR A 81 20.57 18.25 -30.89
CA THR A 81 19.28 18.93 -30.82
C THR A 81 19.32 19.92 -29.69
N GLU A 82 19.24 21.19 -30.06
CA GLU A 82 19.22 22.37 -29.21
C GLU A 82 17.96 22.37 -28.33
N THR A 83 18.13 22.62 -27.03
CA THR A 83 17.06 22.85 -26.06
C THR A 83 16.63 24.32 -26.11
N PRO A 84 15.33 24.66 -26.29
CA PRO A 84 14.84 26.00 -26.03
C PRO A 84 14.61 26.18 -24.53
N GLU A 85 15.26 27.19 -23.94
CA GLU A 85 14.96 27.73 -22.62
C GLU A 85 13.51 28.24 -22.58
N VAL A 86 12.71 27.72 -21.64
CA VAL A 86 11.40 28.29 -21.29
C VAL A 86 11.51 28.82 -19.87
N ALA A 87 11.30 30.14 -19.75
CA ALA A 87 11.41 30.91 -18.52
C ALA A 87 10.43 30.42 -17.43
N ASP A 88 10.98 30.10 -16.26
CA ASP A 88 10.25 29.74 -15.05
C ASP A 88 9.85 31.02 -14.28
N SER A 89 8.56 31.32 -14.27
CA SER A 89 7.97 32.26 -13.31
C SER A 89 6.65 31.71 -12.77
N GLY A 90 6.76 30.63 -12.00
CA GLY A 90 5.63 30.09 -11.23
C GLY A 90 5.97 28.95 -10.26
N ASN A 91 7.18 28.38 -10.33
CA ASN A 91 7.52 27.12 -9.66
C ASN A 91 8.11 27.27 -8.24
N VAL A 92 8.26 28.50 -7.75
CA VAL A 92 9.02 28.82 -6.53
C VAL A 92 8.37 28.24 -5.26
N SER A 93 7.05 28.12 -5.17
CA SER A 93 6.37 27.73 -3.91
C SER A 93 6.34 26.22 -3.62
N SER A 94 6.37 25.37 -4.66
CA SER A 94 6.30 23.91 -4.51
C SER A 94 7.66 23.28 -4.30
N GLN A 95 8.65 23.81 -5.02
CA GLN A 95 10.06 23.45 -4.86
C GLN A 95 10.54 23.77 -3.44
N GLN A 96 10.22 24.96 -2.92
CA GLN A 96 10.55 25.37 -1.55
C GLN A 96 10.01 24.42 -0.47
N VAL A 97 8.77 23.92 -0.59
CA VAL A 97 8.18 23.03 0.42
C VAL A 97 8.83 21.63 0.42
N LEU A 98 9.24 21.13 -0.74
CA LEU A 98 10.01 19.88 -0.85
C LEU A 98 11.45 20.07 -0.40
N ASP A 99 12.06 21.21 -0.73
CA ASP A 99 13.40 21.61 -0.29
C ASP A 99 13.44 21.82 1.25
N GLU A 100 12.33 22.18 1.88
CA GLU A 100 12.20 22.25 3.35
C GLU A 100 12.06 20.86 3.98
N LEU A 101 11.30 19.95 3.37
CA LEU A 101 11.09 18.60 3.91
C LEU A 101 12.36 17.73 3.81
N PHE A 102 13.11 17.81 2.71
CA PHE A 102 14.35 17.06 2.53
C PHE A 102 15.57 17.85 3.02
N ALA A 103 16.61 17.13 3.48
CA ALA A 103 17.87 17.79 3.80
C ALA A 103 18.60 18.14 2.50
N PRO A 104 19.21 19.34 2.39
CA PRO A 104 20.02 19.69 1.23
C PRO A 104 21.26 18.78 1.15
N GLY A 105 21.64 18.31 -0.04
CA GLY A 105 22.86 17.53 -0.24
C GLY A 105 22.71 16.04 -0.57
N HIS A 106 21.50 15.54 -0.88
CA HIS A 106 21.41 14.24 -1.57
C HIS A 106 21.97 14.36 -2.99
N ASP A 107 22.62 13.31 -3.48
CA ASP A 107 23.04 13.24 -4.87
C ASP A 107 21.80 13.17 -5.78
N LYS A 108 21.67 14.11 -6.72
CA LYS A 108 20.50 14.19 -7.61
C LYS A 108 20.34 12.96 -8.49
N GLY A 109 21.45 12.35 -8.93
CA GLY A 109 21.43 11.15 -9.78
C GLY A 109 20.97 9.90 -9.02
N SER A 110 21.26 9.80 -7.73
CA SER A 110 20.92 8.64 -6.89
C SER A 110 19.41 8.43 -6.70
N CYS A 111 18.63 9.51 -6.76
CA CYS A 111 17.18 9.46 -6.57
C CYS A 111 16.48 10.63 -7.27
N LEU A 112 16.12 10.43 -8.55
CA LEU A 112 15.49 11.46 -9.39
C LEU A 112 14.13 11.91 -8.84
N SER A 113 13.34 10.96 -8.32
CA SER A 113 11.98 11.21 -7.82
C SER A 113 11.93 12.26 -6.70
N ARG A 114 12.98 12.34 -5.87
CA ARG A 114 13.09 13.30 -4.77
C ARG A 114 13.02 14.74 -5.25
N TYR A 115 13.55 15.02 -6.43
CA TYR A 115 13.65 16.36 -7.00
C TYR A 115 12.61 16.60 -8.10
N GLU A 116 12.35 15.59 -8.93
CA GLU A 116 11.46 15.74 -10.09
C GLU A 116 9.98 15.58 -9.74
N SER A 117 9.63 14.97 -8.60
CA SER A 117 8.23 14.70 -8.25
C SER A 117 7.34 15.94 -8.17
N VAL A 118 7.94 17.09 -7.87
CA VAL A 118 7.25 18.39 -7.85
C VAL A 118 6.63 18.76 -9.20
N VAL A 119 7.23 18.34 -10.31
CA VAL A 119 6.76 18.66 -11.66
C VAL A 119 5.48 17.91 -12.01
N TYR A 120 5.25 16.77 -11.35
CA TYR A 120 4.10 15.90 -11.60
C TYR A 120 2.99 16.05 -10.56
N ARG A 121 3.27 16.70 -9.43
CA ARG A 121 2.35 16.82 -8.30
C ARG A 121 1.88 18.25 -8.15
N LYS A 122 0.59 18.41 -7.81
CA LYS A 122 0.10 19.69 -7.32
C LYS A 122 0.79 20.03 -5.99
N PRO A 123 1.16 21.30 -5.75
CA PRO A 123 1.64 21.73 -4.44
C PRO A 123 0.66 21.28 -3.34
N SER A 124 1.18 20.65 -2.28
CA SER A 124 0.33 20.33 -1.13
C SER A 124 0.00 21.61 -0.37
N SER A 125 -1.28 21.79 -0.03
CA SER A 125 -1.72 22.84 0.88
C SER A 125 -1.30 22.59 2.33
N HIS A 126 -0.87 21.36 2.66
CA HIS A 126 -0.43 20.97 4.00
C HIS A 126 1.09 21.15 4.10
N LYS A 127 1.52 22.26 4.71
CA LYS A 127 2.94 22.55 4.96
C LYS A 127 3.40 21.87 6.25
N PRO A 128 4.57 21.22 6.27
CA PRO A 128 5.11 20.64 7.51
C PRO A 128 5.38 21.73 8.54
N SER A 129 5.13 21.45 9.81
CA SER A 129 5.39 22.41 10.88
C SER A 129 6.90 22.58 11.14
N PRO A 130 7.36 23.76 11.60
CA PRO A 130 8.76 23.94 11.97
C PRO A 130 9.24 22.95 13.05
N CYS A 131 8.34 22.54 13.95
CA CYS A 131 8.62 21.52 14.96
C CYS A 131 8.92 20.16 14.32
N LEU A 132 8.09 19.73 13.36
CA LEU A 132 8.31 18.49 12.61
C LEU A 132 9.64 18.54 11.84
N LEU A 133 9.91 19.64 11.14
CA LEU A 133 11.17 19.81 10.41
C LEU A 133 12.38 19.72 11.36
N SER A 134 12.33 20.41 12.50
CA SER A 134 13.38 20.31 13.53
C SER A 134 13.56 18.87 14.05
N LYS A 135 12.46 18.15 14.26
CA LYS A 135 12.48 16.76 14.73
C LYS A 135 13.11 15.83 13.68
N LEU A 136 12.80 16.02 12.39
CA LEU A 136 13.41 15.26 11.29
C LEU A 136 14.92 15.52 11.19
N ARG A 137 15.37 16.78 11.27
CA ARG A 137 16.81 17.12 11.26
C ARG A 137 17.56 16.51 12.45
N LYS A 138 16.93 16.49 13.63
CA LYS A 138 17.49 15.82 14.83
C LYS A 138 17.59 14.32 14.62
N TYR A 139 16.56 13.70 14.05
CA TYR A 139 16.57 12.27 13.72
C TYR A 139 17.66 11.94 12.72
N GLU A 140 17.82 12.71 11.64
CA GLU A 140 18.90 12.50 10.66
C GLU A 140 20.29 12.56 11.32
N SER A 141 20.48 13.47 12.28
CA SER A 141 21.72 13.57 13.05
C SER A 141 21.94 12.35 13.96
N LEU A 142 20.87 11.88 14.63
CA LEU A 142 20.89 10.65 15.42
C LEU A 142 21.22 9.44 14.53
N HIS A 143 20.62 9.37 13.35
CA HIS A 143 20.82 8.28 12.40
C HIS A 143 22.25 8.25 11.84
N LYS A 144 22.89 9.41 11.62
CA LYS A 144 24.32 9.49 11.26
C LYS A 144 25.24 8.99 12.36
N LEU A 145 24.90 9.24 13.62
CA LEU A 145 25.68 8.78 14.78
C LEU A 145 25.49 7.28 15.06
N CYS A 146 24.24 6.83 15.01
CA CYS A 146 23.82 5.52 15.51
C CYS A 146 23.44 4.52 14.40
N GLY A 147 23.50 4.91 13.14
CA GLY A 147 23.10 4.07 12.01
C GLY A 147 24.00 2.84 11.82
N PRO A 148 23.64 1.94 10.90
CA PRO A 148 24.41 0.73 10.64
C PRO A 148 25.91 0.96 10.43
N TYR A 149 26.72 0.06 10.99
CA TYR A 149 28.18 0.03 10.90
C TYR A 149 28.95 1.21 11.52
N THR A 150 28.28 2.14 12.22
CA THR A 150 28.99 3.14 13.03
C THR A 150 29.62 2.52 14.28
N GLU A 151 30.56 3.23 14.90
CA GLU A 151 31.16 2.80 16.16
C GLU A 151 30.10 2.55 17.25
N SER A 152 29.14 3.46 17.38
CA SER A 152 28.04 3.34 18.35
C SER A 152 27.10 2.16 18.05
N TYR A 153 26.83 1.89 16.78
CA TYR A 153 26.06 0.71 16.36
C TYR A 153 26.79 -0.59 16.71
N ASN A 154 28.07 -0.69 16.34
CA ASN A 154 28.89 -1.87 16.63
C ASN A 154 28.98 -2.12 18.15
N LYS A 155 29.16 -1.07 18.95
CA LYS A 155 29.14 -1.16 20.42
C LYS A 155 27.81 -1.68 20.94
N THR A 156 26.69 -1.23 20.39
CA THR A 156 25.36 -1.71 20.78
C THR A 156 25.15 -3.17 20.40
N LEU A 157 25.63 -3.60 19.22
CA LEU A 157 25.58 -5.00 18.81
C LEU A 157 26.41 -5.92 19.72
N GLU A 158 27.60 -5.50 20.13
CA GLU A 158 28.42 -6.28 21.06
C GLU A 158 27.73 -6.47 22.42
N GLN A 159 27.04 -5.43 22.92
CA GLN A 159 26.20 -5.56 24.11
C GLN A 159 25.04 -6.54 23.90
N LEU A 160 24.33 -6.44 22.78
CA LEU A 160 23.22 -7.33 22.44
C LEU A 160 23.67 -8.81 22.41
N LYS A 161 24.84 -9.09 21.83
CA LYS A 161 25.44 -10.44 21.83
C LYS A 161 25.84 -10.92 23.22
N SER A 162 26.29 -10.01 24.09
CA SER A 162 26.75 -10.34 25.45
C SER A 162 25.62 -10.65 26.44
N GLY A 163 24.37 -10.30 26.12
CA GLY A 163 23.21 -10.49 27.01
C GLY A 163 23.26 -9.66 28.31
N ARG A 164 24.17 -8.68 28.41
CA ARG A 164 24.39 -7.85 29.60
C ARG A 164 23.81 -6.46 29.40
N ASN A 165 22.89 -6.03 30.27
CA ASN A 165 22.43 -4.63 30.39
C ASN A 165 23.46 -3.77 31.14
N VAL A 166 24.70 -3.72 30.65
CA VAL A 166 25.77 -2.96 31.31
C VAL A 166 26.00 -1.68 30.53
N SER A 167 25.44 -0.59 31.07
CA SER A 167 25.38 0.80 30.57
C SER A 167 24.37 1.06 29.45
N THR A 168 23.58 2.13 29.62
CA THR A 168 22.73 2.71 28.57
C THR A 168 23.64 3.14 27.42
N THR A 169 23.53 2.51 26.26
CA THR A 169 24.08 3.08 25.04
C THR A 169 23.35 4.38 24.73
N ASP A 170 24.08 5.37 24.20
CA ASP A 170 23.47 6.61 23.71
C ASP A 170 22.53 6.36 22.51
N CYS A 171 22.64 5.17 21.90
CA CYS A 171 21.82 4.72 20.77
C CYS A 171 20.78 3.70 21.21
N ASN A 172 19.52 3.97 20.88
CA ASN A 172 18.40 3.06 21.03
C ASN A 172 17.80 2.75 19.67
N TYR A 173 17.25 1.55 19.48
CA TYR A 173 16.81 1.07 18.16
C TYR A 173 15.35 0.58 18.20
N VAL A 174 14.69 0.66 17.05
CA VAL A 174 13.46 -0.04 16.70
C VAL A 174 13.77 -0.82 15.42
N VAL A 175 13.64 -2.14 15.47
CA VAL A 175 13.81 -3.00 14.28
C VAL A 175 12.42 -3.31 13.74
N TYR A 176 12.16 -2.94 12.49
CA TYR A 176 10.93 -3.26 11.78
C TYR A 176 11.15 -4.49 10.91
N THR A 177 10.26 -5.47 11.06
CA THR A 177 10.23 -6.69 10.23
C THR A 177 9.01 -6.68 9.32
N PRO A 178 9.16 -7.09 8.04
CA PRO A 178 8.10 -6.97 7.06
C PRO A 178 7.03 -8.05 7.30
N LEU A 179 5.79 -7.62 7.45
CA LEU A 179 4.62 -8.51 7.44
C LEU A 179 3.62 -7.99 6.40
N SER A 180 2.87 -8.91 5.77
CA SER A 180 1.81 -8.60 4.78
C SER A 180 2.28 -7.96 3.47
N GLY A 181 1.33 -7.53 2.61
CA GLY A 181 1.58 -6.90 1.31
C GLY A 181 2.05 -5.44 1.37
N LEU A 182 2.41 -4.88 0.22
CA LEU A 182 3.09 -3.57 0.09
C LEU A 182 2.37 -2.42 0.82
N GLY A 183 1.06 -2.27 0.63
CA GLY A 183 0.28 -1.20 1.27
C GLY A 183 0.36 -1.24 2.79
N ASN A 184 0.22 -2.43 3.38
CA ASN A 184 0.35 -2.62 4.83
C ASN A 184 1.75 -2.25 5.30
N ARG A 185 2.79 -2.74 4.60
CA ARG A 185 4.20 -2.45 4.95
C ARG A 185 4.49 -0.96 4.96
N MET A 186 4.00 -0.22 3.97
CA MET A 186 4.20 1.23 3.93
C MET A 186 3.54 1.93 5.11
N LEU A 187 2.29 1.59 5.43
CA LEU A 187 1.56 2.14 6.59
C LEU A 187 2.27 1.84 7.92
N THR A 188 2.71 0.59 8.11
CA THR A 188 3.35 0.16 9.36
C THR A 188 4.79 0.67 9.48
N ILE A 189 5.56 0.80 8.39
CA ILE A 189 6.88 1.45 8.40
C ILE A 189 6.75 2.92 8.80
N ALA A 190 5.78 3.66 8.24
CA ALA A 190 5.56 5.05 8.63
C ALA A 190 5.14 5.18 10.10
N SER A 191 4.32 4.25 10.60
CA SER A 191 3.92 4.19 12.02
C SER A 191 5.11 3.88 12.94
N ALA A 192 5.97 2.92 12.56
CA ALA A 192 7.20 2.60 13.28
C ALA A 192 8.20 3.75 13.26
N PHE A 193 8.26 4.52 12.17
CA PHE A 193 9.08 5.72 12.08
C PHE A 193 8.56 6.84 12.98
N LEU A 194 7.24 7.06 13.03
CA LEU A 194 6.65 7.99 13.99
C LEU A 194 7.04 7.60 15.43
N TYR A 195 6.91 6.31 15.78
CA TYR A 195 7.34 5.83 17.09
C TYR A 195 8.82 6.13 17.36
N ALA A 196 9.69 5.85 16.39
CA ALA A 196 11.12 6.09 16.49
C ALA A 196 11.42 7.59 16.72
N LEU A 197 10.70 8.49 16.02
CA LEU A 197 10.79 9.94 16.25
C LEU A 197 10.35 10.31 17.69
N LEU A 198 9.21 9.79 18.15
CA LEU A 198 8.65 10.11 19.46
C LEU A 198 9.51 9.59 20.61
N THR A 199 10.19 8.46 20.42
CA THR A 199 11.03 7.82 21.46
C THR A 199 12.52 7.98 21.28
N ASN A 200 12.95 8.80 20.32
CA ASN A 200 14.37 9.07 20.04
C ASN A 200 15.17 7.77 19.80
N ARG A 201 14.62 6.90 18.95
CA ARG A 201 15.23 5.63 18.54
C ARG A 201 15.58 5.68 17.06
N VAL A 202 16.60 4.92 16.64
CA VAL A 202 16.91 4.68 15.23
C VAL A 202 16.00 3.58 14.69
N LEU A 203 15.30 3.85 13.60
CA LEU A 203 14.55 2.83 12.86
C LEU A 203 15.48 2.07 11.93
N LEU A 204 15.54 0.75 12.06
CA LEU A 204 16.17 -0.16 11.11
C LEU A 204 15.11 -1.04 10.46
N VAL A 205 15.11 -1.14 9.14
CA VAL A 205 14.04 -1.76 8.37
C VAL A 205 14.57 -2.98 7.63
N GLU A 206 14.02 -4.15 7.92
CA GLU A 206 14.34 -5.34 7.14
C GLU A 206 13.57 -5.32 5.82
N PHE A 207 14.29 -5.13 4.72
CA PHE A 207 13.75 -5.31 3.38
C PHE A 207 13.99 -6.73 2.92
N GLY A 208 12.91 -7.52 2.82
CA GLY A 208 12.93 -8.74 2.04
C GLY A 208 13.16 -8.44 0.55
N SER A 209 13.44 -9.47 -0.24
CA SER A 209 13.65 -9.37 -1.70
C SER A 209 12.49 -8.66 -2.43
N GLU A 210 11.29 -8.69 -1.86
CA GLU A 210 10.08 -8.08 -2.39
C GLU A 210 10.09 -6.55 -2.44
N ILE A 211 10.70 -5.89 -1.45
CA ILE A 211 10.68 -4.42 -1.33
C ILE A 211 12.06 -3.78 -1.54
N ALA A 212 13.09 -4.62 -1.72
CA ALA A 212 14.41 -4.18 -2.15
C ALA A 212 14.31 -3.38 -3.46
N GLY A 213 14.93 -2.21 -3.51
CA GLY A 213 14.95 -1.39 -4.73
C GLY A 213 13.64 -0.65 -5.06
N LEU A 214 12.58 -0.73 -4.25
CA LEU A 214 11.36 0.08 -4.46
C LEU A 214 11.55 1.55 -4.06
N PHE A 215 12.33 1.78 -3.00
CA PHE A 215 12.49 3.08 -2.37
C PHE A 215 13.95 3.54 -2.41
N CYS A 216 14.16 4.85 -2.53
CA CYS A 216 15.46 5.47 -2.27
C CYS A 216 15.80 5.45 -0.78
N GLU A 217 17.09 5.64 -0.47
CA GLU A 217 17.52 5.92 0.91
C GLU A 217 16.91 7.23 1.42
N PRO A 218 16.17 7.23 2.54
CA PRO A 218 15.51 8.44 3.04
C PRO A 218 16.48 9.39 3.75
N PHE A 219 17.58 8.86 4.30
CA PHE A 219 18.54 9.60 5.12
C PHE A 219 19.88 9.76 4.39
N GLN A 220 20.48 10.95 4.42
CA GLN A 220 21.74 11.20 3.73
C GLN A 220 22.91 10.39 4.30
N GLN A 221 23.71 9.79 3.39
CA GLN A 221 24.99 9.13 3.70
C GLN A 221 24.89 7.98 4.73
N THR A 222 23.67 7.50 4.99
CA THR A 222 23.39 6.40 5.90
C THR A 222 22.36 5.49 5.26
N THR A 223 22.20 4.29 5.80
CA THR A 223 21.16 3.37 5.35
C THR A 223 20.21 3.03 6.47
N TRP A 224 18.91 3.13 6.21
CA TRP A 224 17.87 2.64 7.11
C TRP A 224 17.69 1.12 7.07
N LEU A 225 18.40 0.44 6.16
CA LEU A 225 18.28 -1.00 5.97
C LEU A 225 18.91 -1.74 7.15
N LEU A 226 18.21 -2.75 7.65
CA LEU A 226 18.78 -3.67 8.64
C LEU A 226 19.89 -4.50 7.98
N PRO A 227 21.12 -4.49 8.52
CA PRO A 227 22.23 -5.28 8.00
C PRO A 227 21.93 -6.77 7.86
N MET A 228 22.49 -7.40 6.83
CA MET A 228 22.34 -8.85 6.60
C MET A 228 22.99 -9.69 7.69
N ASP A 229 24.04 -9.16 8.33
CA ASP A 229 24.80 -9.77 9.42
C ASP A 229 24.21 -9.47 10.81
N PHE A 230 23.00 -8.91 10.89
CA PHE A 230 22.34 -8.63 12.17
C PHE A 230 22.07 -9.92 12.99
N PRO A 231 22.53 -10.02 14.25
CA PRO A 231 22.65 -11.29 14.98
C PRO A 231 21.32 -11.95 15.36
N LEU A 232 20.22 -11.18 15.44
CA LEU A 232 18.90 -11.71 15.81
C LEU A 232 17.98 -11.93 14.60
N ARG A 233 18.49 -11.82 13.38
CA ARG A 233 17.67 -11.89 12.15
C ARG A 233 16.84 -13.17 12.07
N ASN A 234 17.44 -14.32 12.39
CA ASN A 234 16.78 -15.63 12.37
C ASN A 234 15.84 -15.88 13.57
N GLN A 235 15.85 -15.01 14.58
CA GLN A 235 14.94 -15.12 15.73
C GLN A 235 13.61 -14.42 15.47
N PHE A 236 13.56 -13.48 14.52
CA PHE A 236 12.34 -12.75 14.17
C PHE A 236 11.26 -13.61 13.54
N ASP A 237 11.62 -14.74 12.93
CA ASP A 237 10.64 -15.72 12.40
C ASP A 237 9.72 -16.30 13.50
N ASN A 238 10.13 -16.21 14.78
CA ASN A 238 9.37 -16.71 15.94
C ASN A 238 8.64 -15.63 16.76
N PHE A 239 8.78 -14.33 16.44
CA PHE A 239 8.25 -13.24 17.27
C PHE A 239 6.94 -12.60 16.78
N SER A 240 6.07 -13.38 16.12
CA SER A 240 4.86 -12.86 15.45
C SER A 240 3.61 -12.67 16.34
N GLN A 241 3.73 -12.51 17.67
CA GLN A 241 2.53 -12.44 18.54
C GLN A 241 2.36 -11.31 19.58
N GLU A 242 3.24 -10.32 19.72
CA GLU A 242 2.96 -9.20 20.66
C GLU A 242 3.46 -7.82 20.22
N LEU A 243 2.75 -7.18 19.28
CA LEU A 243 3.02 -5.80 18.85
C LEU A 243 1.73 -4.99 18.65
N SER A 244 0.87 -4.94 19.66
CA SER A 244 -0.45 -4.26 19.60
C SER A 244 -0.70 -3.17 20.65
N LYS A 245 0.33 -2.68 21.37
CA LYS A 245 0.14 -1.85 22.59
C LYS A 245 0.66 -0.41 22.56
N LEU A 246 0.85 0.19 21.40
CA LEU A 246 1.79 1.30 21.33
C LEU A 246 1.44 2.30 20.20
N PHE A 247 1.02 3.52 20.60
CA PHE A 247 1.08 4.87 19.93
C PHE A 247 -0.22 5.63 19.61
N PRO A 248 -0.35 6.88 20.15
CA PRO A 248 -1.37 7.89 19.81
C PRO A 248 -0.79 9.07 18.97
N ASP A 249 -1.63 9.64 18.08
CA ASP A 249 -1.61 11.01 17.46
C ASP A 249 -0.60 11.39 16.34
N GLU A 250 -0.89 12.24 15.32
CA GLU A 250 -2.09 13.02 14.91
C GLU A 250 -2.05 13.45 13.41
N GLU A 251 -3.15 13.21 12.70
CA GLU A 251 -3.76 13.76 11.46
C GLU A 251 -3.07 14.18 10.17
N THR A 252 -1.77 14.37 10.14
CA THR A 252 -1.03 14.52 8.87
C THR A 252 0.19 13.62 8.85
N VAL A 253 0.19 12.64 9.78
CA VAL A 253 1.29 11.72 10.03
C VAL A 253 1.65 11.01 8.74
N PHE A 254 0.71 10.31 8.10
CA PHE A 254 1.09 9.54 6.94
C PHE A 254 1.35 10.44 5.72
N HIS A 255 0.67 11.58 5.58
CA HIS A 255 0.96 12.51 4.48
C HIS A 255 2.42 13.00 4.53
N HIS A 256 2.90 13.45 5.68
CA HIS A 256 4.27 13.96 5.80
C HIS A 256 5.31 12.84 5.88
N LEU A 257 5.11 11.84 6.73
CA LEU A 257 6.06 10.74 6.90
C LEU A 257 6.13 9.85 5.65
N GLY A 258 4.99 9.59 5.01
CA GLY A 258 4.94 8.82 3.77
C GLY A 258 5.67 9.52 2.62
N ARG A 259 5.49 10.84 2.46
CA ARG A 259 6.24 11.63 1.47
C ARG A 259 7.73 11.73 1.81
N TYR A 260 8.09 11.74 3.08
CA TYR A 260 9.49 11.79 3.49
C TYR A 260 10.21 10.44 3.28
N LEU A 261 9.59 9.33 3.67
CA LEU A 261 10.20 7.99 3.62
C LEU A 261 10.13 7.34 2.24
N PHE A 262 9.01 7.44 1.54
CA PHE A 262 8.74 6.62 0.35
C PHE A 262 8.98 7.39 -0.94
N GLN A 263 10.25 7.69 -1.20
CA GLN A 263 10.67 8.21 -2.51
C GLN A 263 10.89 7.04 -3.48
N PRO A 264 10.22 7.00 -4.65
CA PRO A 264 10.43 5.95 -5.64
C PRO A 264 11.88 5.86 -6.09
N SER A 265 12.43 4.65 -6.18
CA SER A 265 13.72 4.43 -6.84
C SER A 265 13.70 4.89 -8.29
N ASN A 266 14.87 5.06 -8.92
CA ASN A 266 14.94 5.47 -10.32
C ASN A 266 14.23 4.49 -11.28
N GLU A 267 14.21 3.20 -10.95
CA GLU A 267 13.49 2.17 -11.70
C GLU A 267 11.98 2.39 -11.64
N ALA A 268 11.45 2.55 -10.42
CA ALA A 268 10.04 2.89 -10.19
C ALA A 268 9.67 4.22 -10.86
N TRP A 269 10.53 5.22 -10.69
CA TRP A 269 10.33 6.57 -11.22
C TRP A 269 10.28 6.58 -12.75
N GLY A 270 11.10 5.76 -13.41
CA GLY A 270 11.05 5.59 -14.85
C GLY A 270 9.69 5.04 -15.32
N LEU A 271 9.11 4.07 -14.62
CA LEU A 271 7.79 3.53 -14.95
C LEU A 271 6.68 4.59 -14.75
N ILE A 272 6.70 5.26 -13.60
CA ILE A 272 5.75 6.31 -13.23
C ILE A 272 5.74 7.44 -14.27
N THR A 273 6.92 8.00 -14.57
CA THR A 273 7.04 9.17 -15.44
C THR A 273 6.71 8.85 -16.89
N ARG A 274 7.12 7.67 -17.41
CA ARG A 274 6.74 7.24 -18.76
C ARG A 274 5.23 7.09 -18.91
N PHE A 275 4.58 6.43 -17.95
CA PHE A 275 3.14 6.25 -18.00
C PHE A 275 2.40 7.60 -17.90
N TYR A 276 2.78 8.44 -16.94
CA TYR A 276 2.16 9.75 -16.76
C TYR A 276 2.29 10.62 -18.03
N ARG A 277 3.49 10.72 -18.59
CA ARG A 277 3.74 11.52 -19.80
C ARG A 277 2.93 11.01 -20.99
N ALA A 278 2.86 9.69 -21.18
CA ALA A 278 2.17 9.09 -22.32
C ALA A 278 0.64 9.19 -22.23
N TYR A 279 0.07 9.01 -21.04
CA TYR A 279 -1.38 8.79 -20.91
C TYR A 279 -2.13 9.84 -20.08
N LEU A 280 -1.46 10.52 -19.13
CA LEU A 280 -2.15 11.36 -18.12
C LEU A 280 -1.82 12.86 -18.23
N SER A 281 -0.71 13.21 -18.88
CA SER A 281 -0.17 14.59 -18.90
C SER A 281 -1.07 15.59 -19.62
N LYS A 282 -1.71 15.16 -20.71
CA LYS A 282 -2.55 16.01 -21.58
C LYS A 282 -3.95 16.26 -21.04
N ALA A 283 -4.37 15.54 -20.02
CA ALA A 283 -5.71 15.69 -19.45
C ALA A 283 -5.80 16.95 -18.59
N ASP A 284 -6.92 17.66 -18.75
CA ASP A 284 -7.29 18.81 -17.92
C ASP A 284 -7.57 18.36 -16.48
N GLU A 285 -8.21 17.19 -16.34
CA GLU A 285 -8.49 16.57 -15.04
C GLU A 285 -8.15 15.06 -15.04
N ARG A 286 -7.57 14.59 -13.95
CA ARG A 286 -7.21 13.19 -13.73
C ARG A 286 -8.06 12.61 -12.60
N ILE A 287 -8.77 11.51 -12.87
CA ILE A 287 -9.61 10.82 -11.89
C ILE A 287 -9.01 9.44 -11.61
N GLY A 288 -8.56 9.20 -10.38
CA GLY A 288 -8.06 7.90 -9.96
C GLY A 288 -9.18 7.02 -9.43
N ILE A 289 -9.29 5.78 -9.90
CA ILE A 289 -10.23 4.78 -9.40
C ILE A 289 -9.44 3.55 -8.96
N GLN A 290 -9.37 3.34 -7.65
CA GLN A 290 -8.73 2.19 -7.04
C GLN A 290 -9.77 1.13 -6.68
N VAL A 291 -9.70 -0.02 -7.38
CA VAL A 291 -10.69 -1.10 -7.26
C VAL A 291 -10.06 -2.35 -6.65
N ARG A 292 -10.41 -2.62 -5.39
CA ARG A 292 -10.08 -3.87 -4.67
C ARG A 292 -11.35 -4.59 -4.26
N VAL A 293 -11.49 -5.83 -4.73
CA VAL A 293 -12.53 -6.75 -4.31
C VAL A 293 -11.89 -7.85 -3.47
N PHE A 294 -12.30 -7.99 -2.22
CA PHE A 294 -11.71 -8.96 -1.27
C PHE A 294 -12.27 -10.37 -1.44
N ASP A 295 -13.55 -10.48 -1.79
CA ASP A 295 -14.20 -11.75 -2.07
C ASP A 295 -14.98 -11.67 -3.39
N THR A 296 -14.37 -12.20 -4.45
CA THR A 296 -14.93 -12.22 -5.80
C THR A 296 -16.03 -13.27 -5.99
N LYS A 297 -16.20 -14.20 -5.04
CA LYS A 297 -17.27 -15.20 -5.08
C LYS A 297 -18.61 -14.62 -4.64
N VAL A 298 -18.58 -13.73 -3.66
CA VAL A 298 -19.79 -13.10 -3.09
C VAL A 298 -20.05 -11.68 -3.61
N THR A 299 -19.07 -11.07 -4.28
CA THR A 299 -19.20 -9.72 -4.84
C THR A 299 -19.26 -9.79 -6.37
N PRO A 300 -20.46 -9.70 -6.97
CA PRO A 300 -20.61 -9.77 -8.42
C PRO A 300 -19.87 -8.61 -9.10
N PHE A 301 -19.33 -8.90 -10.28
CA PHE A 301 -18.63 -7.89 -11.09
C PHE A 301 -19.53 -6.69 -11.40
N GLN A 302 -20.75 -6.94 -11.84
CA GLN A 302 -21.69 -5.89 -12.25
C GLN A 302 -22.03 -4.96 -11.08
N THR A 303 -22.24 -5.51 -9.88
CA THR A 303 -22.49 -4.73 -8.66
C THR A 303 -21.41 -3.68 -8.41
N VAL A 304 -20.13 -4.03 -8.59
CA VAL A 304 -19.00 -3.11 -8.39
C VAL A 304 -18.94 -2.07 -9.49
N VAL A 305 -19.19 -2.46 -10.74
CA VAL A 305 -19.24 -1.52 -11.87
C VAL A 305 -20.36 -0.50 -11.71
N ASP A 306 -21.57 -0.96 -11.38
CA ASP A 306 -22.73 -0.11 -11.16
C ASP A 306 -22.48 0.85 -10.00
N GLN A 307 -21.82 0.37 -8.94
CA GLN A 307 -21.42 1.21 -7.80
C GLN A 307 -20.40 2.28 -8.22
N ILE A 308 -19.38 1.93 -9.01
CA ILE A 308 -18.38 2.88 -9.52
C ILE A 308 -19.05 3.97 -10.38
N LEU A 309 -19.88 3.58 -11.34
CA LEU A 309 -20.60 4.52 -12.20
C LEU A 309 -21.56 5.39 -11.40
N SER A 310 -22.36 4.80 -10.51
CA SER A 310 -23.28 5.53 -9.64
C SER A 310 -22.56 6.54 -8.75
N CYS A 311 -21.44 6.15 -8.15
CA CYS A 311 -20.61 7.06 -7.35
C CYS A 311 -20.05 8.20 -8.20
N THR A 312 -19.40 7.88 -9.33
CA THR A 312 -18.71 8.88 -10.15
C THR A 312 -19.67 9.87 -10.81
N ILE A 313 -20.84 9.43 -11.23
CA ILE A 313 -21.88 10.29 -11.82
C ILE A 313 -22.55 11.15 -10.73
N LYS A 314 -22.98 10.52 -9.61
CA LYS A 314 -23.64 11.24 -8.49
C LYS A 314 -22.77 12.35 -7.92
N GLU A 315 -21.48 12.06 -7.74
CA GLU A 315 -20.50 13.01 -7.20
C GLU A 315 -19.86 13.91 -8.28
N LYS A 316 -20.39 13.87 -9.52
CA LYS A 316 -19.98 14.72 -10.66
C LYS A 316 -18.50 14.63 -11.02
N LEU A 317 -17.88 13.48 -10.75
CA LEU A 317 -16.49 13.21 -11.13
C LEU A 317 -16.42 12.85 -12.62
N LEU A 318 -17.36 12.02 -13.08
CA LEU A 318 -17.51 11.63 -14.48
C LEU A 318 -18.91 11.99 -14.98
N PRO A 319 -19.05 12.33 -16.27
CA PRO A 319 -20.34 12.66 -16.85
C PRO A 319 -21.20 11.44 -17.11
N ASP A 320 -22.52 11.64 -17.10
CA ASP A 320 -23.47 10.64 -17.59
C ASP A 320 -23.35 10.47 -19.12
N VAL A 321 -23.89 9.35 -19.63
CA VAL A 321 -23.83 8.96 -21.05
C VAL A 321 -25.21 8.82 -21.65
N LEU A 322 -25.35 9.11 -22.94
CA LEU A 322 -26.64 8.99 -23.63
C LEU A 322 -26.95 7.53 -23.98
N GLU A 323 -28.09 7.03 -23.49
CA GLU A 323 -28.59 5.66 -23.73
C GLU A 323 -29.10 5.44 -25.17
N THR A 324 -29.59 6.47 -25.84
CA THR A 324 -30.17 6.39 -27.20
C THR A 324 -29.62 7.51 -28.10
N ARG A 325 -29.51 7.24 -29.41
CA ARG A 325 -29.22 8.27 -30.45
C ARG A 325 -30.42 9.22 -30.64
N SER A 326 -31.01 9.74 -29.57
CA SER A 326 -32.00 10.81 -29.65
C SER A 326 -31.32 12.08 -30.15
N SER A 327 -31.94 12.70 -31.17
CA SER A 327 -31.47 13.84 -31.95
C SER A 327 -30.48 14.74 -31.24
N ALA A 328 -29.37 15.03 -31.94
CA ALA A 328 -28.29 15.92 -31.56
C ALA A 328 -28.81 17.28 -31.02
N THR A 329 -29.15 17.32 -29.74
CA THR A 329 -29.13 18.54 -28.94
C THR A 329 -27.70 19.04 -28.94
N SER A 330 -27.51 20.33 -29.21
CA SER A 330 -26.19 20.96 -29.39
C SER A 330 -25.21 20.45 -28.35
N LEU A 331 -24.24 19.64 -28.78
CA LEU A 331 -23.16 19.18 -27.92
C LEU A 331 -22.56 20.39 -27.24
N SER A 332 -22.61 20.40 -25.90
CA SER A 332 -21.96 21.41 -25.09
C SER A 332 -20.51 21.58 -25.58
N LYS A 333 -20.06 22.84 -25.70
CA LYS A 333 -18.69 23.16 -26.15
C LYS A 333 -17.62 22.79 -25.12
N ASN A 334 -17.98 22.17 -23.99
CA ASN A 334 -17.00 21.76 -22.99
C ASN A 334 -16.22 20.53 -23.47
N GLN A 335 -15.11 20.76 -24.16
CA GLN A 335 -14.23 19.72 -24.70
C GLN A 335 -13.12 19.31 -23.71
N SER A 336 -13.30 19.56 -22.40
CA SER A 336 -12.27 19.21 -21.42
C SER A 336 -11.99 17.70 -21.45
N LEU A 337 -10.71 17.35 -21.48
CA LEU A 337 -10.24 15.97 -21.47
C LEU A 337 -10.05 15.51 -20.02
N LYS A 338 -10.81 14.48 -19.62
CA LYS A 338 -10.60 13.77 -18.36
C LYS A 338 -9.89 12.44 -18.62
N ALA A 339 -8.78 12.21 -17.92
CA ALA A 339 -8.12 10.91 -17.89
C ALA A 339 -8.52 10.14 -16.63
N VAL A 340 -9.13 8.98 -16.81
CA VAL A 340 -9.50 8.05 -15.75
C VAL A 340 -8.42 6.99 -15.62
N LEU A 341 -7.73 6.99 -14.48
CA LEU A 341 -6.73 5.97 -14.14
C LEU A 341 -7.40 4.89 -13.29
N VAL A 342 -7.53 3.69 -13.83
CA VAL A 342 -8.08 2.52 -13.12
C VAL A 342 -6.93 1.64 -12.64
N THR A 343 -6.96 1.27 -11.37
CA THR A 343 -6.02 0.30 -10.78
C THR A 343 -6.83 -0.84 -10.16
N SER A 344 -6.52 -2.06 -10.59
CA SER A 344 -7.17 -3.28 -10.09
C SER A 344 -6.36 -4.50 -10.48
N LEU A 345 -6.48 -5.56 -9.68
CA LEU A 345 -5.98 -6.88 -10.10
C LEU A 345 -6.65 -7.35 -11.39
N TYR A 346 -7.92 -6.98 -11.62
CA TYR A 346 -8.70 -7.47 -12.76
C TYR A 346 -8.93 -6.39 -13.81
N SER A 347 -8.54 -6.68 -15.07
CA SER A 347 -8.71 -5.76 -16.20
C SER A 347 -10.17 -5.47 -16.56
N LYS A 348 -11.09 -6.38 -16.23
CA LYS A 348 -12.53 -6.26 -16.53
C LYS A 348 -13.17 -4.93 -16.10
N TYR A 349 -12.71 -4.30 -15.02
CA TYR A 349 -13.24 -3.00 -14.58
C TYR A 349 -12.83 -1.87 -15.53
N TYR A 350 -11.56 -1.85 -15.92
CA TYR A 350 -11.03 -0.92 -16.92
C TYR A 350 -11.71 -1.13 -18.28
N GLU A 351 -11.77 -2.38 -18.75
CA GLU A 351 -12.36 -2.68 -20.06
C GLU A 351 -13.83 -2.26 -20.12
N HIS A 352 -14.58 -2.47 -19.05
CA HIS A 352 -15.98 -2.04 -18.98
C HIS A 352 -16.12 -0.51 -19.00
N LEU A 353 -15.40 0.21 -18.14
CA LEU A 353 -15.46 1.67 -18.10
C LEU A 353 -15.02 2.30 -19.43
N LYS A 354 -13.94 1.78 -20.02
CA LYS A 354 -13.50 2.17 -21.36
C LYS A 354 -14.57 1.91 -22.41
N GLY A 355 -15.21 0.73 -22.38
CA GLY A 355 -16.29 0.37 -23.28
C GLY A 355 -17.47 1.33 -23.21
N VAL A 356 -17.89 1.74 -22.01
CA VAL A 356 -18.98 2.71 -21.79
C VAL A 356 -18.67 4.04 -22.48
N TYR A 357 -17.52 4.66 -22.16
CA TYR A 357 -17.17 5.98 -22.71
C TYR A 357 -16.69 5.96 -24.17
N TRP A 358 -16.31 4.79 -24.69
CA TRP A 358 -15.99 4.62 -26.10
C TRP A 358 -17.25 4.51 -26.98
N THR A 359 -18.29 3.85 -26.47
CA THR A 359 -19.48 3.50 -27.28
C THR A 359 -20.62 4.50 -27.14
N LYS A 360 -20.68 5.25 -26.03
CA LYS A 360 -21.75 6.21 -25.75
C LYS A 360 -21.18 7.64 -25.61
N PRO A 361 -21.77 8.65 -26.27
CA PRO A 361 -21.37 10.04 -26.08
C PRO A 361 -21.76 10.54 -24.68
N THR A 362 -20.91 11.39 -24.10
CA THR A 362 -21.16 12.04 -22.81
C THR A 362 -22.22 13.12 -22.94
N VAL A 363 -23.08 13.25 -21.95
CA VAL A 363 -24.13 14.29 -21.90
C VAL A 363 -23.50 15.70 -21.82
N SER A 364 -22.36 15.82 -21.15
CA SER A 364 -21.65 17.09 -20.95
C SER A 364 -20.81 17.55 -22.15
N GLY A 365 -20.50 16.65 -23.10
CA GLY A 365 -19.54 16.89 -24.18
C GLY A 365 -18.07 16.66 -23.78
N GLU A 366 -17.79 16.38 -22.51
CA GLU A 366 -16.43 16.10 -22.01
C GLU A 366 -15.86 14.84 -22.66
N VAL A 367 -14.57 14.85 -22.97
CA VAL A 367 -13.87 13.70 -23.57
C VAL A 367 -13.25 12.87 -22.46
N ILE A 368 -13.55 11.57 -22.42
CA ILE A 368 -13.09 10.67 -21.37
C ILE A 368 -12.12 9.63 -21.94
N GLY A 369 -10.88 9.66 -21.49
CA GLY A 369 -9.90 8.60 -21.74
C GLY A 369 -9.77 7.71 -20.51
N VAL A 370 -9.87 6.39 -20.65
CA VAL A 370 -9.72 5.43 -19.55
C VAL A 370 -8.44 4.62 -19.75
N TYR A 371 -7.63 4.48 -18.71
CA TYR A 371 -6.31 3.86 -18.75
C TYR A 371 -6.07 2.96 -17.54
N GLN A 372 -5.39 1.83 -17.74
CA GLN A 372 -4.92 0.94 -16.67
C GLN A 372 -3.44 0.61 -16.89
N PRO A 373 -2.55 0.83 -15.90
CA PRO A 373 -1.12 0.53 -16.05
C PRO A 373 -0.79 -0.95 -16.11
N SER A 374 -1.43 -1.75 -15.26
CA SER A 374 -1.23 -3.20 -15.22
C SER A 374 -2.47 -3.96 -14.75
N HIS A 375 -2.49 -5.27 -14.97
CA HIS A 375 -3.49 -6.20 -14.46
C HIS A 375 -2.80 -7.52 -14.07
N GLU A 376 -2.65 -7.78 -12.77
CA GLU A 376 -1.84 -8.92 -12.30
C GLU A 376 -2.68 -10.18 -12.02
N GLU A 377 -4.02 -10.06 -12.02
CA GLU A 377 -5.05 -11.08 -11.70
C GLU A 377 -4.98 -11.66 -10.27
N HIS A 378 -3.77 -11.80 -9.73
CA HIS A 378 -3.45 -12.32 -8.42
C HIS A 378 -2.41 -11.42 -7.73
N GLU A 379 -2.48 -11.37 -6.39
CA GLU A 379 -1.46 -10.73 -5.56
C GLU A 379 -0.29 -11.71 -5.40
N LEU A 380 0.88 -11.35 -5.91
CA LEU A 380 2.08 -12.21 -5.90
C LEU A 380 3.06 -11.75 -4.83
N TYR A 381 2.98 -12.34 -3.64
CA TYR A 381 4.01 -12.23 -2.61
C TYR A 381 5.32 -12.87 -3.13
N GLY A 382 6.46 -12.31 -2.76
CA GLY A 382 7.80 -12.75 -3.16
C GLY A 382 8.33 -12.09 -4.44
N ASN A 383 7.50 -11.36 -5.19
CA ASN A 383 7.86 -10.85 -6.51
C ASN A 383 8.15 -9.34 -6.49
N ASN A 384 9.41 -8.99 -6.73
CA ASN A 384 9.87 -7.60 -6.75
C ASN A 384 9.21 -6.78 -7.88
N MET A 385 9.10 -7.33 -9.09
CA MET A 385 8.46 -6.64 -10.22
C MET A 385 6.96 -6.43 -9.99
N HIS A 386 6.28 -7.38 -9.35
CA HIS A 386 4.89 -7.20 -8.94
C HIS A 386 4.75 -6.03 -7.95
N SER A 387 5.64 -5.97 -6.96
CA SER A 387 5.68 -4.86 -5.99
C SER A 387 6.06 -3.53 -6.65
N MET A 388 6.92 -3.55 -7.67
CA MET A 388 7.28 -2.37 -8.46
C MET A 388 6.11 -1.81 -9.26
N LYS A 389 5.29 -2.67 -9.87
CA LYS A 389 4.06 -2.27 -10.56
C LYS A 389 3.03 -1.73 -9.57
N ALA A 390 2.82 -2.42 -8.45
CA ALA A 390 1.94 -1.95 -7.37
C ALA A 390 2.37 -0.56 -6.86
N TRP A 391 3.67 -0.37 -6.63
CA TRP A 391 4.21 0.91 -6.21
C TRP A 391 4.00 2.01 -7.25
N THR A 392 4.24 1.69 -8.53
CA THR A 392 3.98 2.59 -9.67
C THR A 392 2.53 3.04 -9.70
N GLU A 393 1.59 2.11 -9.54
CA GLU A 393 0.16 2.38 -9.53
C GLU A 393 -0.28 3.25 -8.34
N ILE A 394 0.18 2.94 -7.11
CA ILE A 394 -0.07 3.76 -5.92
C ILE A 394 0.38 5.21 -6.18
N TYR A 395 1.58 5.38 -6.74
CA TYR A 395 2.14 6.70 -6.99
C TYR A 395 1.35 7.45 -8.08
N LEU A 396 0.97 6.77 -9.17
CA LEU A 396 0.12 7.34 -10.22
C LEU A 396 -1.24 7.80 -9.69
N LEU A 397 -1.91 6.98 -8.87
CA LEU A 397 -3.17 7.36 -8.21
C LEU A 397 -3.01 8.63 -7.37
N SER A 398 -1.90 8.74 -6.63
CA SER A 398 -1.62 9.89 -5.77
C SER A 398 -1.46 11.22 -6.52
N MET A 399 -1.30 11.19 -7.86
CA MET A 399 -1.21 12.37 -8.74
C MET A 399 -2.56 12.75 -9.39
N SER A 400 -3.64 12.08 -9.00
CA SER A 400 -5.00 12.37 -9.47
C SER A 400 -5.54 13.66 -8.85
N ASN A 401 -6.50 14.29 -9.52
CA ASN A 401 -7.22 15.45 -9.01
C ASN A 401 -8.37 15.05 -8.08
N ALA A 402 -9.04 13.96 -8.39
CA ALA A 402 -9.96 13.28 -7.51
C ALA A 402 -9.59 11.79 -7.42
N LEU A 403 -9.89 11.17 -6.29
CA LEU A 403 -9.57 9.77 -6.04
C LEU A 403 -10.79 9.05 -5.47
N ILE A 404 -11.11 7.91 -6.06
CA ILE A 404 -12.06 6.93 -5.57
C ILE A 404 -11.26 5.74 -5.03
N THR A 405 -11.53 5.30 -3.81
CA THR A 405 -10.88 4.15 -3.18
C THR A 405 -11.88 3.06 -2.80
N SER A 406 -11.42 1.82 -2.73
CA SER A 406 -12.22 0.71 -2.22
C SER A 406 -12.09 0.58 -0.71
N SER A 407 -13.21 0.36 -0.01
CA SER A 407 -13.23 0.11 1.44
C SER A 407 -12.20 -0.93 1.87
N CYS A 408 -11.57 -0.73 3.03
CA CYS A 408 -10.56 -1.60 3.63
C CYS A 408 -9.24 -1.72 2.85
N SER A 409 -9.07 -1.04 1.70
CA SER A 409 -7.87 -1.19 0.88
C SER A 409 -6.74 -0.27 1.35
N THR A 410 -5.72 -0.85 1.99
CA THR A 410 -4.50 -0.11 2.39
C THR A 410 -3.72 0.45 1.20
N PHE A 411 -3.83 -0.17 0.02
CA PHE A 411 -3.32 0.38 -1.25
C PHE A 411 -3.94 1.76 -1.55
N GLY A 412 -5.26 1.89 -1.37
CA GLY A 412 -5.98 3.16 -1.50
C GLY A 412 -5.55 4.18 -0.44
N TYR A 413 -5.39 3.74 0.83
CA TYR A 413 -4.95 4.63 1.91
C TYR A 413 -3.57 5.22 1.65
N VAL A 414 -2.62 4.43 1.14
CA VAL A 414 -1.29 4.95 0.80
C VAL A 414 -1.39 5.98 -0.34
N ALA A 415 -2.12 5.66 -1.41
CA ALA A 415 -2.27 6.56 -2.56
C ALA A 415 -2.92 7.90 -2.16
N GLN A 416 -4.02 7.85 -1.40
CA GLN A 416 -4.75 9.06 -0.98
C GLN A 416 -3.88 9.93 -0.08
N SER A 417 -3.14 9.31 0.85
CA SER A 417 -2.33 10.03 1.82
C SER A 417 -1.09 10.63 1.18
N LEU A 418 -0.42 9.92 0.26
CA LEU A 418 0.69 10.47 -0.51
C LEU A 418 0.25 11.66 -1.38
N GLY A 419 -0.97 11.61 -1.93
CA GLY A 419 -1.52 12.67 -2.77
C GLY A 419 -2.10 13.85 -1.99
N GLY A 420 -2.28 13.70 -0.67
CA GLY A 420 -3.04 14.68 0.12
C GLY A 420 -4.52 14.76 -0.28
N LEU A 421 -5.08 13.63 -0.72
CA LEU A 421 -6.41 13.53 -1.29
C LEU A 421 -7.39 12.98 -0.26
N LYS A 422 -8.50 13.68 -0.04
CA LYS A 422 -9.67 13.17 0.68
C LYS A 422 -10.55 12.40 -0.32
N PRO A 423 -10.52 11.06 -0.34
CA PRO A 423 -11.15 10.28 -1.39
C PRO A 423 -12.67 10.19 -1.25
N TRP A 424 -13.30 9.67 -2.30
CA TRP A 424 -14.62 9.04 -2.23
C TRP A 424 -14.44 7.53 -2.02
N ILE A 425 -15.00 6.98 -0.95
CA ILE A 425 -14.83 5.58 -0.58
C ILE A 425 -16.02 4.77 -1.08
N LEU A 426 -15.76 3.79 -1.94
CA LEU A 426 -16.74 2.77 -2.34
C LEU A 426 -16.94 1.83 -1.16
N TYR A 427 -18.15 1.82 -0.60
CA TYR A 427 -18.52 0.89 0.46
C TYR A 427 -18.38 -0.56 0.00
N ARG A 428 -18.02 -1.45 0.92
CA ARG A 428 -17.99 -2.89 0.63
C ARG A 428 -19.41 -3.37 0.33
N PRO A 429 -19.69 -3.98 -0.84
CA PRO A 429 -20.99 -4.58 -1.10
C PRO A 429 -21.25 -5.72 -0.10
N LEU A 430 -22.38 -5.67 0.60
CA LEU A 430 -22.86 -6.74 1.46
C LEU A 430 -23.86 -7.59 0.68
N ASN A 431 -23.73 -8.92 0.74
CA ASN A 431 -24.65 -9.87 0.08
C ASN A 431 -24.86 -9.65 -1.44
N GLY A 432 -23.87 -9.10 -2.13
CA GLY A 432 -23.90 -8.90 -3.59
C GLY A 432 -24.74 -7.73 -4.07
N THR A 433 -25.36 -6.95 -3.18
CA THR A 433 -26.11 -5.73 -3.52
C THR A 433 -25.22 -4.50 -3.45
N ALA A 434 -25.41 -3.58 -4.41
CA ALA A 434 -24.69 -2.31 -4.44
C ALA A 434 -25.14 -1.45 -3.24
N PRO A 435 -24.20 -0.87 -2.46
CA PRO A 435 -24.54 0.04 -1.36
C PRO A 435 -25.29 1.29 -1.83
N ASP A 436 -26.20 1.81 -1.00
CA ASP A 436 -26.79 3.14 -1.14
C ASP A 436 -26.56 3.94 0.17
N PRO A 437 -25.79 5.04 0.15
CA PRO A 437 -25.13 5.65 -1.02
C PRO A 437 -24.01 4.77 -1.60
N PRO A 438 -23.71 4.88 -2.92
CA PRO A 438 -22.70 4.05 -3.57
C PRO A 438 -21.27 4.34 -3.08
N CYS A 439 -21.04 5.56 -2.59
CA CYS A 439 -19.80 5.97 -1.95
C CYS A 439 -20.04 7.10 -0.95
N VAL A 440 -19.04 7.35 -0.11
CA VAL A 440 -19.04 8.44 0.88
C VAL A 440 -17.74 9.24 0.78
N ARG A 441 -17.78 10.54 1.11
CA ARG A 441 -16.54 11.31 1.22
C ARG A 441 -15.85 10.93 2.50
N ALA A 442 -14.56 10.58 2.43
CA ALA A 442 -13.78 10.37 3.64
C ALA A 442 -13.76 11.65 4.50
N MET A 443 -13.81 11.53 5.81
CA MET A 443 -13.64 12.59 6.80
C MET A 443 -12.28 13.27 6.66
N SER A 444 -11.21 12.49 6.49
CA SER A 444 -9.84 12.95 6.28
C SER A 444 -9.10 12.09 5.25
N MET A 445 -7.92 12.56 4.84
CA MET A 445 -7.00 11.79 3.99
C MET A 445 -6.24 10.69 4.73
N GLU A 446 -6.35 10.60 6.06
CA GLU A 446 -5.55 9.65 6.84
C GLU A 446 -6.01 8.19 6.67
N PRO A 447 -5.09 7.22 6.78
CA PRO A 447 -5.40 5.79 6.77
C PRO A 447 -6.29 5.38 7.95
N CYS A 448 -7.03 4.28 7.78
CA CYS A 448 -7.74 3.64 8.88
C CYS A 448 -6.85 2.62 9.61
N PHE A 449 -6.77 2.71 10.93
CA PHE A 449 -6.20 1.67 11.78
C PHE A 449 -7.27 0.61 12.06
N HIS A 450 -7.20 -0.51 11.34
CA HIS A 450 -8.23 -1.56 11.34
C HIS A 450 -8.35 -2.35 12.64
N PHE A 451 -7.30 -2.41 13.45
CA PHE A 451 -7.25 -3.24 14.65
C PHE A 451 -6.75 -2.46 15.87
N PRO A 452 -7.49 -1.41 16.28
CA PRO A 452 -7.12 -0.62 17.45
C PRO A 452 -7.26 -1.46 18.73
N PRO A 453 -6.48 -1.15 19.79
CA PRO A 453 -6.66 -1.80 21.09
C PRO A 453 -8.06 -1.50 21.64
N SER A 454 -8.74 -2.53 22.14
CA SER A 454 -10.12 -2.44 22.64
C SER A 454 -10.24 -1.90 24.08
N HIS A 455 -9.12 -1.67 24.76
CA HIS A 455 -9.09 -1.25 26.17
C HIS A 455 -7.99 -0.20 26.41
N GLY A 456 -8.33 0.91 27.06
CA GLY A 456 -7.37 1.92 27.50
C GLY A 456 -6.69 1.53 28.83
N CYS A 457 -5.47 2.04 29.05
CA CYS A 457 -4.75 1.87 30.32
C CYS A 457 -5.34 2.73 31.47
N LYS A 458 -6.18 3.72 31.14
CA LYS A 458 -7.03 4.53 32.05
C LYS A 458 -8.32 4.94 31.29
N ALA A 459 -9.35 5.36 32.03
CA ALA A 459 -10.71 5.65 31.57
C ALA A 459 -10.80 6.41 30.23
N GLU A 460 -11.83 6.07 29.45
CA GLU A 460 -12.13 6.53 28.09
C GLU A 460 -11.75 8.00 27.86
N VAL A 461 -10.65 8.21 27.15
CA VAL A 461 -10.33 9.52 26.59
C VAL A 461 -11.07 9.57 25.25
N ASN A 462 -12.21 10.24 25.23
CA ASN A 462 -12.88 10.60 23.99
C ASN A 462 -12.08 11.74 23.35
N VAL A 463 -11.11 11.40 22.50
CA VAL A 463 -10.20 12.37 21.89
C VAL A 463 -10.84 12.89 20.60
N GLY A 464 -11.14 14.20 20.52
CA GLY A 464 -11.92 14.81 19.43
C GLY A 464 -11.41 14.55 18.01
N HIS A 465 -10.10 14.38 17.87
CA HIS A 465 -9.41 14.14 16.61
C HIS A 465 -9.27 12.66 16.23
N VAL A 466 -9.81 11.73 17.03
CA VAL A 466 -9.86 10.28 16.71
C VAL A 466 -11.31 9.87 16.54
N LYS A 467 -11.67 9.37 15.35
CA LYS A 467 -13.02 8.85 15.08
C LYS A 467 -12.97 7.48 14.44
N HIS A 468 -14.10 6.76 14.54
CA HIS A 468 -14.28 5.53 13.79
C HIS A 468 -14.18 5.76 12.28
N CYS A 469 -13.57 4.83 11.57
CA CYS A 469 -13.41 4.94 10.12
C CYS A 469 -14.75 4.84 9.39
N GLU A 470 -14.80 5.42 8.20
CA GLU A 470 -15.98 5.38 7.34
C GLU A 470 -16.21 3.98 6.76
N ASP A 471 -15.13 3.22 6.56
CA ASP A 471 -15.13 1.96 5.82
C ASP A 471 -14.82 0.71 6.65
N VAL A 472 -14.40 0.90 7.91
CA VAL A 472 -14.20 -0.15 8.91
C VAL A 472 -14.78 0.35 10.23
N GLU A 473 -15.97 -0.12 10.58
CA GLU A 473 -16.78 0.41 11.69
C GLU A 473 -16.05 0.40 13.05
N TRP A 474 -15.23 -0.61 13.32
CA TRP A 474 -14.43 -0.71 14.56
C TRP A 474 -13.03 -0.09 14.44
N GLY A 475 -12.62 0.30 13.23
CA GLY A 475 -11.32 0.90 13.00
C GLY A 475 -11.30 2.34 13.50
N LEU A 476 -10.10 2.88 13.74
CA LEU A 476 -9.91 4.28 14.15
C LEU A 476 -9.08 5.04 13.12
N LYS A 477 -9.40 6.31 12.89
CA LYS A 477 -8.61 7.22 12.08
C LYS A 477 -8.61 8.62 12.66
N LEU A 478 -7.65 9.39 12.17
CA LEU A 478 -7.36 10.74 12.59
C LEU A 478 -8.20 11.74 11.74
N VAL A 479 -8.91 12.69 12.35
CA VAL A 479 -9.85 13.62 11.67
C VAL A 479 -9.97 15.01 12.31
N LYS A 480 -9.93 16.06 11.48
CA LYS A 480 -9.68 17.42 11.96
C LYS A 480 -10.68 17.85 13.02
N ASP A 481 -10.19 18.34 14.15
CA ASP A 481 -11.01 18.98 15.17
C ASP A 481 -11.86 20.11 14.54
N HIS A 482 -13.14 20.13 14.93
CA HIS A 482 -14.13 21.10 14.45
C HIS A 482 -14.11 22.39 15.24
#